data_AF-A0A662JDH6-F1
#
_entry.id   AF-A0A662JDH6-F1
#
_cell.length_a   1.000
_cell.length_b   1.000
_cell.length_c   1.000
_cell.angle_alpha   90.00
_cell.angle_beta   90.00
_cell.angle_gamma   90.00
#
_symmetry.space_group_name_H-M   'P 1'
#
loop_
_entity.id
_entity.type
_entity.pdbx_description
1 polymer ?
#
loop_
_entity_poly.entity_id
_entity_poly.type
_entity_poly.pdbx_seq_one_letter_code
_entity_poly.pdbx_strand_id
1 'polypeptide(L)'
;MIVFKLPPRTSWLSTGVILSVSYKSHQAKISMMKSQSRLSEEYFNDGQIERQADLLVSLIEDVTSLKKEAEQALSALMNLLEQEQHPVLNRVVENLIKELRPPPPPDVNKVREVGTILLSYRDTIRNYLSKVRKYVDIVRKLASGLRLLTDELNILKEWQLILENNYPKLFVRAQKIYTKASHLLEKDNILNVEEYVIEISEAISEIQDFLKTCKVRLERDIGSLLKKIEVCEKLYRQIRKLVGIEEIQKVNDKRMRLERIRETLEEARLKAPLVKVDLAKTEREIDGVLNSYRELFNSFMKDNDFRVYRGLSEWKTIHKESIPLHVVVDKLSRKLGMSYNDILKALYELCKRNVIIVKVKVSDA
;
A
#
# COMPACT_ATOMS: atom_id res chain seq x y z
N MET A 1 -17.43 122.99 -7.44
CA MET A 1 -18.76 122.87 -8.07
C MET A 1 -19.06 121.39 -8.15
N ILE A 2 -20.01 120.78 -7.45
CA ILE A 2 -21.34 121.17 -6.96
C ILE A 2 -21.45 120.57 -5.54
N VAL A 3 -21.39 121.35 -4.46
CA VAL A 3 -22.50 121.86 -3.60
C VAL A 3 -23.54 120.79 -3.23
N PHE A 4 -23.84 120.60 -1.94
CA PHE A 4 -25.18 120.65 -1.29
C PHE A 4 -25.04 120.09 0.15
N LYS A 5 -25.12 120.93 1.20
CA LYS A 5 -26.31 121.39 1.95
C LYS A 5 -26.90 120.32 2.90
N LEU A 6 -26.80 120.58 4.21
CA LEU A 6 -27.73 120.12 5.27
C LEU A 6 -29.19 120.30 4.79
N PRO A 7 -30.21 119.48 5.16
CA PRO A 7 -30.75 119.34 6.55
C PRO A 7 -31.54 117.99 6.78
N PRO A 8 -32.65 117.90 7.57
CA PRO A 8 -32.87 118.13 8.99
C PRO A 8 -33.36 116.88 9.77
N ARG A 9 -33.51 117.06 11.09
CA ARG A 9 -34.28 116.25 12.05
C ARG A 9 -35.51 115.53 11.46
N THR A 10 -35.63 114.24 11.76
CA THR A 10 -36.89 113.62 12.19
C THR A 10 -36.63 112.63 13.32
N SER A 11 -37.36 112.85 14.41
CA SER A 11 -37.46 112.02 15.60
C SER A 11 -38.20 110.73 15.30
N TRP A 12 -37.60 109.56 15.53
CA TRP A 12 -38.35 108.35 15.86
C TRP A 12 -37.61 107.55 16.94
N LEU A 13 -38.34 107.27 18.01
CA LEU A 13 -38.00 106.43 19.14
C LEU A 13 -37.67 104.98 18.66
N SER A 14 -36.89 104.25 19.46
CA SER A 14 -36.71 102.78 19.45
C SER A 14 -35.58 102.13 18.61
N THR A 15 -34.31 102.49 18.83
CA THR A 15 -33.15 101.70 18.31
C THR A 15 -32.12 101.30 19.36
N GLY A 16 -32.38 101.55 20.66
CA GLY A 16 -31.47 101.16 21.75
C GLY A 16 -31.61 99.71 22.25
N VAL A 17 -32.76 99.07 22.04
CA VAL A 17 -33.04 97.70 22.54
C VAL A 17 -32.82 96.63 21.46
N ILE A 18 -32.97 96.97 20.16
CA ILE A 18 -32.89 96.00 19.07
C ILE A 18 -31.42 95.66 18.72
N LEU A 19 -30.48 96.60 18.83
CA LEU A 19 -29.07 96.37 18.52
C LEU A 19 -28.30 95.60 19.62
N SER A 20 -28.64 95.81 20.89
CA SER A 20 -28.02 95.09 22.01
C SER A 20 -28.54 93.65 22.16
N VAL A 21 -29.82 93.42 21.85
CA VAL A 21 -30.42 92.07 21.77
C VAL A 21 -29.91 91.31 20.54
N SER A 22 -29.72 91.99 19.40
CA SER A 22 -29.17 91.39 18.17
C SER A 22 -27.68 91.02 18.30
N TYR A 23 -26.87 91.86 18.95
CA TYR A 23 -25.45 91.54 19.16
C TYR A 23 -25.25 90.42 20.20
N LYS A 24 -26.04 90.40 21.29
CA LYS A 24 -26.03 89.29 22.26
C LYS A 24 -26.57 88.00 21.66
N SER A 25 -27.60 88.04 20.81
CA SER A 25 -28.11 86.85 20.13
C SER A 25 -27.12 86.31 19.09
N HIS A 26 -26.40 87.19 18.37
CA HIS A 26 -25.34 86.76 17.47
C HIS A 26 -24.13 86.17 18.20
N GLN A 27 -23.68 86.77 19.30
CA GLN A 27 -22.62 86.19 20.12
C GLN A 27 -23.04 84.86 20.75
N ALA A 28 -24.28 84.73 21.24
CA ALA A 28 -24.83 83.48 21.76
C ALA A 28 -24.92 82.39 20.68
N LYS A 29 -25.25 82.77 19.44
CA LYS A 29 -25.31 81.86 18.29
C LYS A 29 -23.92 81.40 17.83
N ILE A 30 -22.92 82.29 17.86
CA ILE A 30 -21.52 81.95 17.59
C ILE A 30 -20.94 81.07 18.70
N SER A 31 -21.27 81.32 19.98
CA SER A 31 -20.84 80.45 21.08
C SER A 31 -21.53 79.09 21.04
N MET A 32 -22.83 79.02 20.67
CA MET A 32 -23.54 77.75 20.45
C MET A 32 -22.97 76.98 19.25
N MET A 33 -22.64 77.66 18.14
CA MET A 33 -22.00 77.01 16.99
C MET A 33 -20.58 76.55 17.31
N LYS A 34 -19.82 77.28 18.12
CA LYS A 34 -18.50 76.85 18.64
C LYS A 34 -18.60 75.70 19.63
N SER A 35 -19.63 75.66 20.48
CA SER A 35 -19.85 74.52 21.37
C SER A 35 -20.38 73.31 20.61
N GLN A 36 -21.24 73.48 19.62
CA GLN A 36 -21.73 72.38 18.77
C GLN A 36 -20.63 71.83 17.86
N SER A 37 -19.74 72.67 17.32
CA SER A 37 -18.56 72.21 16.57
C SER A 37 -17.58 71.46 17.46
N ARG A 38 -17.29 71.98 18.67
CA ARG A 38 -16.46 71.27 19.67
C ARG A 38 -17.07 69.94 20.10
N LEU A 39 -18.37 69.91 20.39
CA LEU A 39 -19.07 68.66 20.72
C LEU A 39 -19.04 67.70 19.52
N SER A 40 -19.25 68.18 18.29
CA SER A 40 -19.16 67.32 17.11
C SER A 40 -17.74 66.82 16.82
N GLU A 41 -16.70 67.61 17.12
CA GLU A 41 -15.30 67.18 17.05
C GLU A 41 -14.96 66.19 18.17
N GLU A 42 -15.47 66.38 19.38
CA GLU A 42 -15.35 65.45 20.51
C GLU A 42 -16.08 64.13 20.24
N TYR A 43 -17.33 64.14 19.78
CA TYR A 43 -18.08 62.94 19.40
C TYR A 43 -17.48 62.22 18.18
N PHE A 44 -16.90 62.95 17.21
CA PHE A 44 -16.21 62.36 16.07
C PHE A 44 -14.86 61.75 16.48
N ASN A 45 -14.12 62.39 17.40
CA ASN A 45 -12.91 61.83 17.99
C ASN A 45 -13.21 60.62 18.87
N ASP A 46 -14.23 60.67 19.73
CA ASP A 46 -14.64 59.54 20.58
C ASP A 46 -15.09 58.35 19.73
N GLY A 47 -15.85 58.58 18.66
CA GLY A 47 -16.23 57.51 17.73
C GLY A 47 -15.06 56.94 16.91
N GLN A 48 -13.98 57.70 16.68
CA GLN A 48 -12.74 57.17 16.10
C GLN A 48 -11.90 56.41 17.13
N ILE A 49 -11.90 56.85 18.38
CA ILE A 49 -11.22 56.19 19.50
C ILE A 49 -11.89 54.85 19.81
N GLU A 50 -13.22 54.78 19.86
CA GLU A 50 -13.98 53.53 20.03
C GLU A 50 -13.69 52.54 18.90
N ARG A 51 -13.73 52.98 17.63
CA ARG A 51 -13.41 52.11 16.48
C ARG A 51 -11.96 51.60 16.51
N GLN A 52 -11.01 52.44 16.94
CA GLN A 52 -9.62 52.02 17.11
C GLN A 52 -9.47 51.05 18.29
N ALA A 53 -10.20 51.26 19.38
CA ALA A 53 -10.22 50.35 20.53
C ALA A 53 -10.79 48.98 20.15
N ASP A 54 -11.92 48.93 19.42
CA ASP A 54 -12.53 47.69 18.93
C ASP A 54 -11.60 46.93 17.96
N LEU A 55 -10.91 47.66 17.07
CA LEU A 55 -9.89 47.08 16.20
C LEU A 55 -8.72 46.49 17.02
N LEU A 56 -8.27 47.16 18.06
CA LEU A 56 -7.20 46.66 18.92
C LEU A 56 -7.63 45.44 19.73
N VAL A 57 -8.85 45.43 20.26
CA VAL A 57 -9.41 44.28 21.00
C VAL A 57 -9.51 43.07 20.08
N SER A 58 -10.10 43.22 18.89
CA SER A 58 -10.17 42.11 17.92
C SER A 58 -8.80 41.60 17.49
N LEU A 59 -7.81 42.48 17.30
CA LEU A 59 -6.44 42.07 16.97
C LEU A 59 -5.76 41.32 18.12
N ILE A 60 -6.03 41.69 19.38
CA ILE A 60 -5.53 40.98 20.56
C ILE A 60 -6.18 39.60 20.67
N GLU A 61 -7.49 39.48 20.43
CA GLU A 61 -8.21 38.20 20.39
C GLU A 61 -7.69 37.28 19.26
N ASP A 62 -7.46 37.83 18.07
CA ASP A 62 -6.84 37.10 16.95
C ASP A 62 -5.44 36.61 17.30
N VAL A 63 -4.59 37.46 17.87
CA VAL A 63 -3.21 37.10 18.24
C VAL A 63 -3.18 36.03 19.34
N THR A 64 -4.06 36.16 20.34
CA THR A 64 -4.15 35.19 21.45
C THR A 64 -4.68 33.84 20.99
N SER A 65 -5.68 33.81 20.10
CA SER A 65 -6.19 32.57 19.50
C SER A 65 -5.13 31.88 18.63
N LEU A 66 -4.42 32.65 17.79
CA LEU A 66 -3.33 32.12 16.95
C LEU A 66 -2.17 31.57 17.80
N LYS A 67 -1.84 32.23 18.92
CA LYS A 67 -0.82 31.73 19.86
C LYS A 67 -1.23 30.40 20.48
N LYS A 68 -2.48 30.30 20.94
CA LYS A 68 -3.02 29.05 21.52
C LYS A 68 -3.02 27.92 20.49
N GLU A 69 -3.37 28.21 19.24
CA GLU A 69 -3.33 27.23 18.18
C GLU A 69 -1.89 26.78 17.84
N ALA A 70 -0.92 27.70 17.85
CA ALA A 70 0.49 27.38 17.71
C ALA A 70 1.00 26.44 18.84
N GLU A 71 0.61 26.70 20.09
CA GLU A 71 0.90 25.82 21.24
C GLU A 71 0.27 24.44 21.08
N GLN A 72 -0.97 24.37 20.59
CA GLN A 72 -1.65 23.11 20.28
C GLN A 72 -0.93 22.33 19.17
N ALA A 73 -0.50 22.99 18.09
CA ALA A 73 0.23 22.34 17.01
C ALA A 73 1.61 21.80 17.44
N LEU A 74 2.31 22.54 18.32
CA LEU A 74 3.56 22.08 18.93
C LEU A 74 3.34 20.90 19.88
N SER A 75 2.30 20.94 20.72
CA SER A 75 1.97 19.81 21.58
C SER A 75 1.58 18.57 20.77
N ALA A 76 0.91 18.74 19.62
CA ALA A 76 0.62 17.62 18.71
C ALA A 76 1.90 17.00 18.12
N LEU A 77 2.92 17.81 17.78
CA LEU A 77 4.25 17.31 17.37
C LEU A 77 4.94 16.55 18.51
N MET A 78 4.87 17.06 19.74
CA MET A 78 5.44 16.40 20.92
C MET A 78 4.72 15.09 21.25
N ASN A 79 3.40 15.04 21.13
CA ASN A 79 2.64 13.80 21.34
C ASN A 79 3.00 12.73 20.28
N LEU A 80 3.29 13.13 19.04
CA LEU A 80 3.75 12.19 18.01
C LEU A 80 5.11 11.57 18.37
N LEU A 81 5.98 12.33 19.05
CA LEU A 81 7.25 11.83 19.58
C LEU A 81 7.09 10.84 20.72
N GLU A 82 6.13 11.08 21.61
CA GLU A 82 5.86 10.18 22.74
C GLU A 82 5.27 8.84 22.28
N GLN A 83 4.52 8.84 21.18
CA GLN A 83 3.88 7.64 20.63
C GLN A 83 4.81 6.78 19.77
N GLU A 84 5.72 7.39 19.01
CA GLU A 84 6.62 6.67 18.11
C GLU A 84 8.09 6.78 18.56
N GLN A 85 8.58 5.74 19.23
CA GLN A 85 9.98 5.64 19.70
C GLN A 85 10.97 5.34 18.55
N HIS A 86 10.89 6.06 17.43
CA HIS A 86 11.85 5.90 16.33
C HIS A 86 13.00 6.93 16.45
N PRO A 87 14.28 6.50 16.52
CA PRO A 87 15.41 7.40 16.80
C PRO A 87 15.63 8.46 15.71
N VAL A 88 15.30 8.15 14.45
CA VAL A 88 15.34 9.15 13.35
C VAL A 88 14.22 10.19 13.50
N LEU A 89 13.02 9.78 13.91
CA LEU A 89 11.88 10.69 14.08
C LEU A 89 12.16 11.69 15.20
N ASN A 90 12.68 11.22 16.33
CA ASN A 90 13.07 12.08 17.46
C ASN A 90 14.04 13.17 17.03
N ARG A 91 15.09 12.80 16.29
CA ARG A 91 16.09 13.75 15.80
C ARG A 91 15.52 14.77 14.81
N VAL A 92 14.67 14.33 13.88
CA VAL A 92 14.01 15.22 12.92
C VAL A 92 13.13 16.23 13.64
N VAL A 93 12.30 15.80 14.58
CA VAL A 93 11.41 16.73 15.31
C VAL A 93 12.21 17.64 16.24
N GLU A 94 13.26 17.17 16.92
CA GLU A 94 14.13 18.03 17.72
C GLU A 94 14.79 19.14 16.89
N ASN A 95 15.27 18.81 15.68
CA ASN A 95 15.84 19.80 14.76
C ASN A 95 14.77 20.79 14.27
N LEU A 96 13.58 20.30 13.92
CA LEU A 96 12.46 21.15 13.52
C LEU A 96 11.98 22.07 14.64
N ILE A 97 11.94 21.62 15.90
CA ILE A 97 11.59 22.47 17.06
C ILE A 97 12.64 23.57 17.25
N LYS A 98 13.94 23.28 17.02
CA LYS A 98 15.00 24.30 17.11
C LYS A 98 14.86 25.37 16.02
N GLU A 99 14.44 24.99 14.81
CA GLU A 99 14.18 25.90 13.69
C GLU A 99 12.87 26.69 13.86
N LEU A 100 11.81 26.04 14.37
CA LEU A 100 10.49 26.62 14.61
C LEU A 100 10.46 27.30 15.99
N ARG A 101 11.22 28.38 16.15
CA ARG A 101 11.08 29.22 17.35
C ARG A 101 9.83 30.11 17.23
N PRO A 102 8.99 30.18 18.28
CA PRO A 102 7.84 31.08 18.26
C PRO A 102 8.34 32.53 18.13
N PRO A 103 7.64 33.38 17.35
CA PRO A 103 8.02 34.78 17.21
C PRO A 103 7.95 35.50 18.57
N PRO A 104 8.93 36.35 18.91
CA PRO A 104 8.94 37.05 20.18
C PRO A 104 7.78 38.05 20.26
N PRO A 105 7.20 38.27 21.46
CA PRO A 105 6.14 39.25 21.63
C PRO A 105 6.63 40.67 21.28
N PRO A 106 5.75 41.53 20.74
CA PRO A 106 6.10 42.91 20.39
C PRO A 106 6.55 43.73 21.60
N ASP A 107 7.51 44.65 21.39
CA ASP A 107 8.04 45.53 22.43
C ASP A 107 6.99 46.54 22.90
N VAL A 108 6.64 46.44 24.18
CA VAL A 108 5.59 47.22 24.85
C VAL A 108 5.95 48.71 24.90
N ASN A 109 7.22 49.08 24.74
CA ASN A 109 7.68 50.47 24.82
C ASN A 109 7.32 51.32 23.57
N LYS A 110 6.81 50.71 22.50
CA LYS A 110 6.41 51.38 21.24
C LYS A 110 4.90 51.65 21.18
N VAL A 111 4.34 52.21 22.24
CA VAL A 111 2.88 52.39 22.47
C VAL A 111 2.18 53.27 21.42
N ARG A 112 2.92 54.12 20.68
CA ARG A 112 2.30 55.00 19.65
C ARG A 112 1.95 54.29 18.33
N GLU A 113 2.44 53.08 18.10
CA GLU A 113 2.27 52.32 16.85
C GLU A 113 1.67 50.92 17.10
N VAL A 114 0.90 50.77 18.18
CA VAL A 114 0.41 49.45 18.66
C VAL A 114 -0.42 48.73 17.59
N GLY A 115 -1.25 49.45 16.82
CA GLY A 115 -2.08 48.85 15.77
C GLY A 115 -1.26 48.25 14.62
N THR A 116 -0.25 48.96 14.12
CA THR A 116 0.62 48.48 13.03
C THR A 116 1.55 47.36 13.50
N ILE A 117 2.06 47.46 14.73
CA ILE A 117 2.87 46.42 15.37
C ILE A 117 2.04 45.14 15.55
N LEU A 118 0.81 45.22 16.07
CA LEU A 118 -0.07 44.06 16.22
C LEU A 118 -0.46 43.43 14.88
N LEU A 119 -0.73 44.22 13.85
CA LEU A 119 -0.99 43.70 12.50
C LEU A 119 0.21 42.92 11.95
N SER A 120 1.41 43.49 12.05
CA SER A 120 2.65 42.82 11.60
C SER A 120 2.93 41.54 12.38
N TYR A 121 2.66 41.55 13.70
CA TYR A 121 2.83 40.39 14.57
C TYR A 121 1.81 39.30 14.26
N ARG A 122 0.54 39.65 14.03
CA ARG A 122 -0.51 38.73 13.59
C ARG A 122 -0.11 38.01 12.31
N ASP A 123 0.38 38.73 11.30
CA ASP A 123 0.79 38.14 10.03
C ASP A 123 2.04 37.25 10.19
N THR A 124 2.96 37.63 11.08
CA THR A 124 4.12 36.81 11.45
C THR A 124 3.70 35.50 12.13
N ILE A 125 2.76 35.55 13.08
CA ILE A 125 2.22 34.34 13.71
C ILE A 125 1.48 33.48 12.69
N ARG A 126 0.65 34.06 11.81
CA ARG A 126 -0.04 33.29 10.74
C ARG A 126 0.95 32.54 9.85
N ASN A 127 2.04 33.19 9.44
CA ASN A 127 3.09 32.57 8.65
C ASN A 127 3.88 31.50 9.42
N TYR A 128 4.09 31.71 10.72
CA TYR A 128 4.67 30.68 11.59
C TYR A 128 3.75 29.46 11.68
N LEU A 129 2.46 29.67 11.91
CA LEU A 129 1.47 28.62 12.09
C LEU A 129 1.29 27.79 10.82
N SER A 130 1.30 28.43 9.64
CA SER A 130 1.26 27.71 8.36
C SER A 130 2.48 26.79 8.16
N LYS A 131 3.68 27.25 8.54
CA LYS A 131 4.90 26.43 8.52
C LYS A 131 4.80 25.26 9.50
N VAL A 132 4.39 25.50 10.75
CA VAL A 132 4.23 24.44 11.76
C VAL A 132 3.25 23.38 11.27
N ARG A 133 2.07 23.78 10.76
CA ARG A 133 1.08 22.82 10.20
C ARG A 133 1.69 21.97 9.07
N LYS A 134 2.43 22.60 8.15
CA LYS A 134 3.12 21.88 7.07
C LYS A 134 4.11 20.83 7.62
N TYR A 135 4.90 21.20 8.62
CA TYR A 135 5.85 20.27 9.26
C TYR A 135 5.15 19.16 10.05
N VAL A 136 4.04 19.44 10.74
CA VAL A 136 3.21 18.41 11.39
C VAL A 136 2.80 17.34 10.38
N ASP A 137 2.31 17.74 9.20
CA ASP A 137 1.90 16.81 8.17
C ASP A 137 3.08 15.99 7.61
N ILE A 138 4.23 16.64 7.39
CA ILE A 138 5.45 15.97 6.91
C ILE A 138 5.95 14.94 7.94
N VAL A 139 6.00 15.31 9.22
CA VAL A 139 6.43 14.42 10.31
C VAL A 139 5.49 13.23 10.44
N ARG A 140 4.16 13.44 10.29
CA ARG A 140 3.19 12.33 10.27
C ARG A 140 3.42 11.38 9.10
N LYS A 141 3.68 11.90 7.90
CA LYS A 141 4.03 11.08 6.73
C LYS A 141 5.32 10.30 6.98
N LEU A 142 6.35 10.96 7.53
CA LEU A 142 7.62 10.33 7.86
C LEU A 142 7.45 9.18 8.86
N ALA A 143 6.74 9.40 9.97
CA ALA A 143 6.39 8.40 10.97
C ALA A 143 5.76 7.15 10.31
N SER A 144 4.68 7.36 9.55
CA SER A 144 4.00 6.26 8.85
C SER A 144 4.90 5.55 7.83
N GLY A 145 5.75 6.29 7.11
CA GLY A 145 6.69 5.75 6.14
C GLY A 145 7.79 4.92 6.78
N LEU A 146 8.35 5.35 7.91
CA LEU A 146 9.38 4.61 8.65
C LEU A 146 8.83 3.28 9.18
N ARG A 147 7.60 3.27 9.72
CA ARG A 147 6.94 2.05 10.15
C ARG A 147 6.73 1.08 8.99
N LEU A 148 6.16 1.58 7.90
CA LEU A 148 5.88 0.78 6.71
C LEU A 148 7.18 0.23 6.08
N LEU A 149 8.24 1.04 6.00
CA LEU A 149 9.55 0.60 5.51
C LEU A 149 10.14 -0.51 6.38
N THR A 150 9.99 -0.41 7.71
CA THR A 150 10.44 -1.44 8.64
C THR A 150 9.67 -2.75 8.43
N ASP A 151 8.35 -2.68 8.29
CA ASP A 151 7.49 -3.85 8.01
C ASP A 151 7.88 -4.53 6.69
N GLU A 152 8.07 -3.75 5.61
CA GLU A 152 8.49 -4.25 4.30
C GLU A 152 9.91 -4.84 4.32
N LEU A 153 10.84 -4.28 5.11
CA LEU A 153 12.17 -4.85 5.29
C LEU A 153 12.13 -6.20 6.00
N ASN A 154 11.25 -6.37 6.98
CA ASN A 154 11.05 -7.65 7.65
C ASN A 154 10.51 -8.70 6.67
N ILE A 155 9.53 -8.35 5.85
CA ILE A 155 9.01 -9.24 4.80
C ILE A 155 10.12 -9.59 3.79
N LEU A 156 10.90 -8.60 3.35
CA LEU A 156 12.02 -8.83 2.43
C LEU A 156 13.07 -9.78 3.01
N LYS A 157 13.34 -9.69 4.31
CA LYS A 157 14.26 -10.58 5.02
C LYS A 157 13.75 -12.02 5.05
N GLU A 158 12.46 -12.25 5.26
CA GLU A 158 11.86 -13.58 5.14
C GLU A 158 12.00 -14.13 3.72
N TRP A 159 11.74 -13.30 2.70
CA TRP A 159 11.91 -13.66 1.30
C TRP A 159 13.35 -14.02 0.94
N GLN A 160 14.35 -13.34 1.49
CA GLN A 160 15.76 -13.63 1.23
C GLN A 160 16.12 -15.10 1.50
N LEU A 161 15.54 -15.73 2.53
CA LEU A 161 15.77 -17.15 2.85
C LEU A 161 15.28 -18.10 1.75
N ILE A 162 14.18 -17.75 1.08
CA ILE A 162 13.66 -18.52 -0.07
C ILE A 162 14.52 -18.24 -1.31
N LEU A 163 14.88 -16.98 -1.52
CA LEU A 163 15.64 -16.54 -2.70
C LEU A 163 17.07 -17.10 -2.71
N GLU A 164 17.70 -17.25 -1.56
CA GLU A 164 19.07 -17.76 -1.43
C GLU A 164 19.22 -19.14 -2.09
N ASN A 165 18.28 -20.06 -1.78
CA ASN A 165 18.32 -21.43 -2.28
C ASN A 165 17.78 -21.57 -3.71
N ASN A 166 16.75 -20.80 -4.07
CA ASN A 166 16.03 -20.99 -5.33
C ASN A 166 16.46 -20.03 -6.46
N TYR A 167 16.87 -18.81 -6.11
CA TYR A 167 17.10 -17.73 -7.07
C TYR A 167 18.31 -16.84 -6.69
N PRO A 168 19.56 -17.32 -6.82
CA PRO A 168 20.75 -16.59 -6.37
C PRO A 168 20.89 -15.16 -6.94
N LYS A 169 20.47 -14.95 -8.21
CA LYS A 169 20.48 -13.61 -8.83
C LYS A 169 19.47 -12.65 -8.18
N LEU A 170 18.29 -13.14 -7.81
CA LEU A 170 17.28 -12.34 -7.12
C LEU A 170 17.68 -12.07 -5.68
N PHE A 171 18.35 -13.04 -5.03
CA PHE A 171 18.91 -12.86 -3.69
C PHE A 171 19.90 -11.70 -3.61
N VAL A 172 20.87 -11.62 -4.54
CA VAL A 172 21.83 -10.49 -4.59
C VAL A 172 21.11 -9.15 -4.77
N ARG A 173 20.05 -9.11 -5.60
CA ARG A 173 19.23 -7.90 -5.77
C ARG A 173 18.48 -7.55 -4.49
N ALA A 174 17.89 -8.54 -3.81
CA ALA A 174 17.20 -8.36 -2.54
C ALA A 174 18.14 -7.80 -1.45
N GLN A 175 19.40 -8.28 -1.40
CA GLN A 175 20.40 -7.75 -0.49
C GLN A 175 20.72 -6.27 -0.77
N LYS A 176 20.89 -5.89 -2.05
CA LYS A 176 21.15 -4.49 -2.43
C LYS A 176 20.00 -3.56 -2.03
N ILE A 177 18.75 -3.99 -2.27
CA ILE A 177 17.56 -3.24 -1.87
C ILE A 177 17.51 -3.12 -0.34
N TYR A 178 17.74 -4.23 0.37
CA TYR A 178 17.76 -4.25 1.83
C TYR A 178 18.82 -3.30 2.42
N THR A 179 20.05 -3.31 1.91
CA THR A 179 21.11 -2.41 2.39
C THR A 179 20.78 -0.94 2.12
N LYS A 180 20.26 -0.63 0.93
CA LYS A 180 19.86 0.73 0.55
C LYS A 180 18.75 1.25 1.49
N ALA A 181 17.72 0.44 1.73
CA ALA A 181 16.60 0.77 2.60
C ALA A 181 16.99 0.85 4.08
N SER A 182 17.85 -0.05 4.56
CA SER A 182 18.34 -0.04 5.95
C SER A 182 19.18 1.21 6.24
N HIS A 183 20.00 1.65 5.27
CA HIS A 183 20.74 2.90 5.41
C HIS A 183 19.85 4.14 5.51
N LEU A 184 18.63 4.12 4.96
CA LEU A 184 17.67 5.20 5.20
C LEU A 184 17.30 5.23 6.69
N LEU A 185 16.94 4.08 7.28
CA LEU A 185 16.58 3.99 8.71
C LEU A 185 17.71 4.38 9.66
N GLU A 186 18.97 4.27 9.23
CA GLU A 186 20.17 4.60 10.01
C GLU A 186 20.70 6.02 9.73
N LYS A 187 20.10 6.77 8.79
CA LYS A 187 20.62 8.07 8.35
C LYS A 187 20.67 9.09 9.50
N ASP A 188 21.87 9.57 9.81
CA ASP A 188 22.11 10.45 10.96
C ASP A 188 21.81 11.93 10.68
N ASN A 189 21.98 12.38 9.43
CA ASN A 189 21.81 13.78 9.05
C ASN A 189 20.75 13.93 7.95
N ILE A 190 19.62 14.55 8.29
CA ILE A 190 18.50 14.82 7.38
C ILE A 190 18.39 16.33 7.22
N LEU A 191 18.91 16.83 6.09
CA LEU A 191 18.90 18.26 5.75
C LEU A 191 17.53 18.70 5.22
N ASN A 192 16.86 17.85 4.44
CA ASN A 192 15.53 18.12 3.89
C ASN A 192 14.57 16.97 4.21
N VAL A 193 13.61 17.23 5.10
CA VAL A 193 12.64 16.23 5.55
C VAL A 193 11.69 15.83 4.43
N GLU A 194 11.34 16.75 3.52
CA GLU A 194 10.42 16.47 2.40
C GLU A 194 11.04 15.49 1.39
N GLU A 195 12.29 15.76 0.98
CA GLU A 195 13.05 14.84 0.13
C GLU A 195 13.24 13.49 0.79
N TYR A 196 13.51 13.47 2.10
CA TYR A 196 13.67 12.22 2.83
C TYR A 196 12.38 11.37 2.90
N VAL A 197 11.21 12.01 3.04
CA VAL A 197 9.91 11.30 2.93
C VAL A 197 9.72 10.71 1.52
N ILE A 198 10.16 11.40 0.48
CA ILE A 198 10.13 10.90 -0.90
C ILE A 198 11.06 9.70 -1.05
N GLU A 199 12.32 9.80 -0.58
CA GLU A 199 13.29 8.69 -0.60
C GLU A 199 12.74 7.42 0.09
N ILE A 200 12.10 7.57 1.26
CA ILE A 200 11.44 6.47 1.97
C ILE A 200 10.31 5.87 1.13
N SER A 201 9.47 6.72 0.54
CA SER A 201 8.32 6.28 -0.26
C SER A 201 8.76 5.51 -1.51
N GLU A 202 9.84 5.97 -2.16
CA GLU A 202 10.46 5.28 -3.30
C GLU A 202 11.06 3.94 -2.88
N ALA A 203 11.75 3.87 -1.74
CA ALA A 203 12.31 2.62 -1.23
C ALA A 203 11.22 1.59 -0.90
N ILE A 204 10.11 2.01 -0.28
CA ILE A 204 8.95 1.16 -0.02
C ILE A 204 8.38 0.61 -1.33
N SER A 205 8.18 1.49 -2.31
CA SER A 205 7.65 1.10 -3.63
C SER A 205 8.58 0.11 -4.34
N GLU A 206 9.90 0.35 -4.30
CA GLU A 206 10.92 -0.53 -4.85
C GLU A 206 10.89 -1.93 -4.20
N ILE A 207 10.72 -2.01 -2.88
CA ILE A 207 10.57 -3.29 -2.16
C ILE A 207 9.29 -4.00 -2.59
N GLN A 208 8.14 -3.32 -2.59
CA GLN A 208 6.85 -3.92 -2.93
C GLN A 208 6.82 -4.47 -4.36
N ASP A 209 7.34 -3.72 -5.33
CA ASP A 209 7.43 -4.16 -6.72
C ASP A 209 8.37 -5.36 -6.88
N PHE A 210 9.48 -5.36 -6.15
CA PHE A 210 10.40 -6.49 -6.13
C PHE A 210 9.76 -7.74 -5.52
N LEU A 211 9.07 -7.61 -4.39
CA LEU A 211 8.35 -8.71 -3.73
C LEU A 211 7.25 -9.29 -4.61
N LYS A 212 6.47 -8.43 -5.28
CA LYS A 212 5.46 -8.85 -6.27
C LYS A 212 6.08 -9.67 -7.40
N THR A 213 7.23 -9.22 -7.91
CA THR A 213 7.97 -9.96 -8.94
C THR A 213 8.44 -11.33 -8.45
N CYS A 214 8.94 -11.40 -7.21
CA CYS A 214 9.37 -12.66 -6.60
C CYS A 214 8.20 -13.63 -6.43
N LYS A 215 7.04 -13.14 -5.96
CA LYS A 215 5.81 -13.93 -5.80
C LYS A 215 5.34 -14.53 -7.12
N VAL A 216 5.22 -13.71 -8.17
CA VAL A 216 4.80 -14.17 -9.51
C VAL A 216 5.75 -15.24 -10.05
N ARG A 217 7.06 -15.09 -9.82
CA ARG A 217 8.05 -16.08 -10.26
C ARG A 217 7.92 -17.39 -9.50
N LEU A 218 7.80 -17.33 -8.18
CA LEU A 218 7.60 -18.51 -7.34
C LEU A 218 6.32 -19.26 -7.73
N GLU A 219 5.20 -18.54 -7.91
CA GLU A 219 3.93 -19.13 -8.33
C GLU A 219 4.03 -19.83 -9.69
N ARG A 220 4.76 -19.23 -10.64
CA ARG A 220 5.00 -19.84 -11.96
C ARG A 220 5.79 -21.14 -11.84
N ASP A 221 6.87 -21.13 -11.07
CA ASP A 221 7.75 -22.29 -10.95
C ASP A 221 7.05 -23.42 -10.17
N ILE A 222 6.33 -23.10 -9.08
CA ILE A 222 5.45 -24.05 -8.39
C ILE A 222 4.39 -24.62 -9.35
N GLY A 223 3.75 -23.76 -10.16
CA GLY A 223 2.77 -24.19 -11.16
C GLY A 223 3.35 -25.16 -12.20
N SER A 224 4.63 -25.03 -12.55
CA SER A 224 5.31 -25.96 -13.44
C SER A 224 5.54 -27.33 -12.77
N LEU A 225 5.90 -27.36 -11.49
CA LEU A 225 6.08 -28.59 -10.71
C LEU A 225 4.75 -29.31 -10.48
N LEU A 226 3.67 -28.59 -10.20
CA LEU A 226 2.32 -29.17 -10.09
C LEU A 226 1.89 -29.83 -11.41
N LYS A 227 2.18 -29.22 -12.56
CA LYS A 227 1.94 -29.87 -13.87
C LYS A 227 2.76 -31.14 -14.06
N LYS A 228 4.02 -31.18 -13.59
CA LYS A 228 4.82 -32.42 -13.60
C LYS A 228 4.20 -33.50 -12.71
N ILE A 229 3.66 -33.14 -11.54
CA ILE A 229 2.94 -34.06 -10.64
C ILE A 229 1.69 -34.62 -11.34
N GLU A 230 0.90 -33.79 -12.04
CA GLU A 230 -0.26 -34.27 -12.81
C GLU A 230 0.13 -35.30 -13.89
N VAL A 231 1.28 -35.11 -14.56
CA VAL A 231 1.81 -36.10 -15.51
C VAL A 231 2.18 -37.40 -14.79
N CYS A 232 2.80 -37.32 -13.62
CA CYS A 232 3.10 -38.48 -12.79
C CYS A 232 1.83 -39.22 -12.36
N GLU A 233 0.78 -38.50 -11.97
CA GLU A 233 -0.52 -39.10 -11.62
C GLU A 233 -1.15 -39.83 -12.81
N LYS A 234 -1.10 -39.25 -14.01
CA LYS A 234 -1.61 -39.89 -15.24
C LYS A 234 -0.88 -41.19 -15.52
N LEU A 235 0.46 -41.19 -15.41
CA LEU A 235 1.26 -42.40 -15.58
C LEU A 235 0.99 -43.44 -14.49
N TYR A 236 0.87 -43.01 -13.23
CA TYR A 236 0.49 -43.89 -12.13
C TYR A 236 -0.84 -44.61 -12.40
N ARG A 237 -1.88 -43.91 -12.90
CA ARG A 237 -3.18 -44.54 -13.23
C ARG A 237 -3.06 -45.60 -14.33
N GLN A 238 -2.10 -45.45 -15.24
CA GLN A 238 -1.82 -46.43 -16.28
C GLN A 238 -1.07 -47.63 -15.70
N ILE A 239 0.01 -47.37 -14.95
CA ILE A 239 0.88 -48.39 -14.34
C ILE A 239 0.12 -49.24 -13.32
N ARG A 240 -0.70 -48.63 -12.46
CA ARG A 240 -1.48 -49.35 -11.43
C ARG A 240 -2.36 -50.47 -11.99
N LYS A 241 -2.82 -50.37 -13.24
CA LYS A 241 -3.64 -51.41 -13.90
C LYS A 241 -2.84 -52.63 -14.36
N LEU A 242 -1.51 -52.53 -14.37
CA LEU A 242 -0.60 -53.47 -15.02
C LEU A 242 0.30 -54.19 -14.01
N VAL A 243 0.54 -53.52 -12.89
CA VAL A 243 1.44 -53.97 -11.84
C VAL A 243 0.77 -55.03 -10.98
N GLY A 244 1.49 -56.11 -10.69
CA GLY A 244 1.05 -57.18 -9.81
C GLY A 244 0.98 -56.75 -8.33
N ILE A 245 0.29 -57.53 -7.50
CA ILE A 245 -0.02 -57.20 -6.10
C ILE A 245 1.23 -56.81 -5.27
N GLU A 246 2.38 -57.45 -5.53
CA GLU A 246 3.64 -57.22 -4.80
C GLU A 246 4.31 -55.88 -5.13
N GLU A 247 4.16 -55.39 -6.36
CA GLU A 247 4.76 -54.13 -6.82
C GLU A 247 3.81 -52.93 -6.63
N ILE A 248 2.50 -53.18 -6.46
CA ILE A 248 1.49 -52.14 -6.21
C ILE A 248 1.84 -51.30 -4.98
N GLN A 249 2.37 -51.92 -3.91
CA GLN A 249 2.73 -51.21 -2.69
C GLN A 249 3.84 -50.18 -2.94
N LYS A 250 4.91 -50.58 -3.66
CA LYS A 250 6.02 -49.68 -4.03
C LYS A 250 5.55 -48.50 -4.89
N VAL A 251 4.61 -48.74 -5.80
CA VAL A 251 4.02 -47.71 -6.67
C VAL A 251 3.11 -46.76 -5.87
N ASN A 252 2.35 -47.29 -4.91
CA ASN A 252 1.52 -46.48 -4.01
C ASN A 252 2.36 -45.60 -3.07
N ASP A 253 3.46 -46.11 -2.54
CA ASP A 253 4.35 -45.33 -1.65
C ASP A 253 4.93 -44.11 -2.38
N LYS A 254 5.34 -44.29 -3.64
CA LYS A 254 5.79 -43.18 -4.50
C LYS A 254 4.69 -42.16 -4.77
N ARG A 255 3.45 -42.61 -4.94
CA ARG A 255 2.29 -41.71 -5.08
C ARG A 255 2.02 -40.94 -3.79
N MET A 256 2.04 -41.59 -2.62
CA MET A 256 1.86 -40.91 -1.34
C MET A 256 2.93 -39.85 -1.12
N ARG A 257 4.17 -40.12 -1.56
CA ARG A 257 5.24 -39.12 -1.54
C ARG A 257 4.97 -37.93 -2.47
N LEU A 258 4.44 -38.17 -3.67
CA LEU A 258 4.02 -37.09 -4.58
C LEU A 258 2.88 -36.23 -4.00
N GLU A 259 1.91 -36.84 -3.32
CA GLU A 259 0.83 -36.08 -2.66
C GLU A 259 1.37 -35.19 -1.54
N ARG A 260 2.29 -35.68 -0.70
CA ARG A 260 2.95 -34.84 0.31
C ARG A 260 3.70 -33.67 -0.32
N ILE A 261 4.42 -33.91 -1.41
CA ILE A 261 5.10 -32.84 -2.15
C ILE A 261 4.08 -31.83 -2.69
N ARG A 262 2.98 -32.30 -3.25
CA ARG A 262 1.89 -31.45 -3.75
C ARG A 262 1.33 -30.55 -2.65
N GLU A 263 1.01 -31.11 -1.49
CA GLU A 263 0.52 -30.35 -0.33
C GLU A 263 1.51 -29.26 0.07
N THR A 264 2.80 -29.59 0.19
CA THR A 264 3.83 -28.58 0.54
C THR A 264 3.97 -27.48 -0.52
N LEU A 265 3.83 -27.80 -1.80
CA LEU A 265 3.88 -26.82 -2.89
C LEU A 265 2.65 -25.91 -2.89
N GLU A 266 1.46 -26.45 -2.64
CA GLU A 266 0.22 -25.68 -2.53
C GLU A 266 0.24 -24.75 -1.30
N GLU A 267 0.75 -25.24 -0.15
CA GLU A 267 0.96 -24.42 1.05
C GLU A 267 1.94 -23.27 0.80
N ALA A 268 3.07 -23.55 0.13
CA ALA A 268 4.06 -22.54 -0.22
C ALA A 268 3.52 -21.49 -1.20
N ARG A 269 2.61 -21.89 -2.10
CA ARG A 269 1.94 -20.95 -3.00
C ARG A 269 1.02 -19.98 -2.25
N LEU A 270 0.35 -20.44 -1.21
CA LEU A 270 -0.63 -19.63 -0.46
C LEU A 270 0.01 -18.78 0.65
N LYS A 271 1.02 -19.32 1.34
CA LYS A 271 1.61 -18.74 2.55
C LYS A 271 3.03 -18.20 2.35
N ALA A 272 3.48 -17.95 1.11
CA ALA A 272 4.78 -17.34 0.86
C ALA A 272 4.90 -15.97 1.57
N PRO A 273 5.99 -15.67 2.28
CA PRO A 273 7.27 -16.40 2.37
C PRO A 273 7.44 -17.33 3.58
N LEU A 274 6.40 -17.62 4.35
CA LEU A 274 6.50 -18.36 5.62
C LEU A 274 6.92 -19.83 5.45
N VAL A 275 6.65 -20.42 4.30
CA VAL A 275 6.95 -21.83 4.01
C VAL A 275 8.24 -21.92 3.20
N LYS A 276 9.26 -22.56 3.78
CA LYS A 276 10.54 -22.82 3.12
C LYS A 276 10.41 -24.00 2.17
N VAL A 277 10.62 -23.76 0.88
CA VAL A 277 10.65 -24.80 -0.15
C VAL A 277 11.94 -24.69 -0.96
N ASP A 278 12.60 -25.82 -1.14
CA ASP A 278 13.68 -25.99 -2.10
C ASP A 278 13.10 -26.57 -3.39
N LEU A 279 12.88 -25.71 -4.38
CA LEU A 279 12.28 -26.08 -5.66
C LEU A 279 13.18 -27.04 -6.44
N ALA A 280 14.51 -26.87 -6.37
CA ALA A 280 15.45 -27.71 -7.10
C ALA A 280 15.48 -29.14 -6.54
N LYS A 281 15.47 -29.30 -5.21
CA LYS A 281 15.34 -30.61 -4.58
C LYS A 281 13.99 -31.24 -4.89
N THR A 282 12.91 -30.47 -4.79
CA THR A 282 11.56 -30.95 -5.07
C THR A 282 11.41 -31.41 -6.52
N GLU A 283 11.99 -30.68 -7.47
CA GLU A 283 12.01 -31.04 -8.88
C GLU A 283 12.74 -32.37 -9.12
N ARG A 284 13.92 -32.57 -8.50
CA ARG A 284 14.66 -33.84 -8.61
C ARG A 284 13.87 -35.02 -8.05
N GLU A 285 13.14 -34.82 -6.95
CA GLU A 285 12.28 -35.87 -6.39
C GLU A 285 11.14 -36.23 -7.34
N ILE A 286 10.47 -35.23 -7.94
CA ILE A 286 9.40 -35.45 -8.93
C ILE A 286 9.96 -36.15 -10.18
N ASP A 287 11.09 -35.69 -10.71
CA ASP A 287 11.72 -36.28 -11.90
C ASP A 287 12.20 -37.72 -11.63
N GLY A 288 12.68 -38.00 -10.42
CA GLY A 288 13.03 -39.37 -9.98
C GLY A 288 11.81 -40.30 -9.97
N VAL A 289 10.67 -39.84 -9.45
CA VAL A 289 9.42 -40.61 -9.49
C VAL A 289 8.95 -40.80 -10.93
N LEU A 290 8.97 -39.74 -11.74
CA LEU A 290 8.58 -39.77 -13.15
C LEU A 290 9.40 -40.78 -13.96
N ASN A 291 10.72 -40.78 -13.81
CA ASN A 291 11.61 -41.71 -14.49
C ASN A 291 11.33 -43.14 -14.04
N SER A 292 11.13 -43.37 -12.74
CA SER A 292 10.79 -44.70 -12.25
C SER A 292 9.44 -45.22 -12.79
N TYR A 293 8.45 -44.32 -12.95
CA TYR A 293 7.20 -44.67 -13.60
C TYR A 293 7.38 -44.94 -15.09
N ARG A 294 8.21 -44.17 -15.80
CA ARG A 294 8.52 -44.42 -17.21
C ARG A 294 9.25 -45.75 -17.41
N GLU A 295 10.21 -46.08 -16.56
CA GLU A 295 10.93 -47.35 -16.60
C GLU A 295 9.99 -48.54 -16.39
N LEU A 296 9.14 -48.48 -15.36
CA LEU A 296 8.11 -49.49 -15.11
C LEU A 296 7.14 -49.60 -16.29
N PHE A 297 6.68 -48.47 -16.82
CA PHE A 297 5.77 -48.49 -17.97
C PHE A 297 6.45 -49.08 -19.23
N ASN A 298 7.72 -48.76 -19.47
CA ASN A 298 8.49 -49.26 -20.60
C ASN A 298 8.85 -50.75 -20.45
N SER A 299 9.06 -51.26 -19.24
CA SER A 299 9.24 -52.70 -19.02
C SER A 299 7.97 -53.47 -19.38
N PHE A 300 6.79 -52.94 -19.05
CA PHE A 300 5.53 -53.51 -19.52
C PHE A 300 5.37 -53.40 -21.05
N MET A 301 5.71 -52.26 -21.67
CA MET A 301 5.59 -52.09 -23.13
C MET A 301 6.39 -53.09 -23.97
N LYS A 302 7.52 -53.58 -23.45
CA LYS A 302 8.34 -54.62 -24.11
C LYS A 302 7.71 -56.01 -23.99
N ASP A 303 6.80 -56.20 -23.03
CA ASP A 303 6.08 -57.45 -22.84
C ASP A 303 5.04 -57.61 -23.95
N ASN A 304 5.07 -58.75 -24.64
CA ASN A 304 4.13 -59.06 -25.72
C ASN A 304 2.66 -58.97 -25.22
N ASP A 305 2.46 -59.30 -23.95
CA ASP A 305 1.22 -59.17 -23.19
C ASP A 305 0.67 -57.73 -23.23
N PHE A 306 1.54 -56.73 -23.15
CA PHE A 306 1.10 -55.34 -23.11
C PHE A 306 0.69 -54.79 -24.49
N ARG A 307 1.33 -55.25 -25.57
CA ARG A 307 0.91 -54.91 -26.95
C ARG A 307 -0.50 -55.41 -27.22
N VAL A 308 -0.80 -56.61 -26.74
CA VAL A 308 -2.14 -57.23 -26.78
C VAL A 308 -3.13 -56.46 -25.89
N TYR A 309 -2.76 -56.09 -24.66
CA TYR A 309 -3.59 -55.27 -23.78
C TYR A 309 -3.94 -53.90 -24.38
N ARG A 310 -2.97 -53.19 -24.98
CA ARG A 310 -3.21 -51.89 -25.61
C ARG A 310 -4.19 -52.03 -26.77
N GLY A 311 -3.98 -53.02 -27.64
CA GLY A 311 -4.90 -53.33 -28.74
C GLY A 311 -6.33 -53.61 -28.26
N LEU A 312 -6.49 -54.30 -27.13
CA LEU A 312 -7.77 -54.56 -26.48
C LEU A 312 -8.39 -53.30 -25.86
N SER A 313 -7.59 -52.44 -25.24
CA SER A 313 -8.07 -51.21 -24.60
C SER A 313 -8.66 -50.20 -25.60
N GLU A 314 -8.03 -50.05 -26.76
CA GLU A 314 -8.52 -49.22 -27.89
C GLU A 314 -9.80 -49.79 -28.52
N TRP A 315 -10.01 -51.09 -28.38
CA TRP A 315 -11.20 -51.77 -28.86
C TRP A 315 -12.36 -51.71 -27.88
N LYS A 316 -12.06 -51.79 -26.58
CA LYS A 316 -13.05 -51.62 -25.51
C LYS A 316 -13.70 -50.24 -25.54
N THR A 317 -13.00 -49.21 -26.03
CA THR A 317 -13.59 -47.89 -26.27
C THR A 317 -14.62 -47.87 -27.40
N ILE A 318 -14.61 -48.86 -28.31
CA ILE A 318 -15.49 -48.93 -29.49
C ILE A 318 -16.69 -49.87 -29.24
N HIS A 319 -16.56 -50.86 -28.36
CA HIS A 319 -17.59 -51.87 -28.12
C HIS A 319 -17.86 -52.04 -26.61
N LYS A 320 -19.13 -51.86 -26.19
CA LYS A 320 -19.58 -52.03 -24.80
C LYS A 320 -19.96 -53.47 -24.43
N GLU A 321 -20.08 -54.36 -25.41
CA GLU A 321 -20.59 -55.73 -25.23
C GLU A 321 -19.48 -56.79 -25.16
N SER A 322 -19.83 -57.97 -24.64
CA SER A 322 -18.94 -59.14 -24.60
C SER A 322 -18.68 -59.68 -26.00
N ILE A 323 -17.40 -59.79 -26.39
CA ILE A 323 -16.99 -60.18 -27.75
C ILE A 323 -16.51 -61.65 -27.76
N PRO A 324 -16.86 -62.45 -28.77
CA PRO A 324 -16.32 -63.79 -28.93
C PRO A 324 -14.79 -63.80 -29.06
N LEU A 325 -14.13 -64.72 -28.35
CA LEU A 325 -12.66 -64.80 -28.26
C LEU A 325 -11.99 -64.94 -29.64
N HIS A 326 -12.55 -65.75 -30.54
CA HIS A 326 -11.98 -65.95 -31.88
C HIS A 326 -11.93 -64.65 -32.72
N VAL A 327 -12.94 -63.79 -32.60
CA VAL A 327 -12.96 -62.48 -33.28
C VAL A 327 -11.89 -61.54 -32.71
N VAL A 328 -11.69 -61.60 -31.39
CA VAL A 328 -10.66 -60.81 -30.69
C VAL A 328 -9.26 -61.24 -31.12
N VAL A 329 -8.98 -62.54 -31.12
CA VAL A 329 -7.66 -63.07 -31.51
C VAL A 329 -7.38 -62.78 -32.98
N ASP A 330 -8.35 -62.99 -33.87
CA ASP A 330 -8.13 -62.82 -35.32
C ASP A 330 -7.83 -61.36 -35.70
N LYS A 331 -8.54 -60.39 -35.09
CA LYS A 331 -8.29 -58.97 -35.35
C LYS A 331 -7.04 -58.45 -34.63
N LEU A 332 -6.71 -58.94 -33.43
CA LEU A 332 -5.43 -58.61 -32.78
C LEU A 332 -4.24 -59.18 -33.56
N SER A 333 -4.38 -60.37 -34.13
CA SER A 333 -3.38 -61.01 -35.01
C SER A 333 -3.10 -60.16 -36.24
N ARG A 334 -4.15 -59.73 -36.93
CA ARG A 334 -4.03 -58.85 -38.11
C ARG A 334 -3.48 -57.46 -37.77
N LYS A 335 -3.83 -56.89 -36.59
CA LYS A 335 -3.43 -55.54 -36.19
C LYS A 335 -2.00 -55.47 -35.62
N LEU A 336 -1.57 -56.49 -34.89
CA LEU A 336 -0.28 -56.51 -34.20
C LEU A 336 0.80 -57.32 -34.93
N GLY A 337 0.43 -58.10 -35.96
CA GLY A 337 1.34 -58.95 -36.72
C GLY A 337 1.92 -60.12 -35.91
N MET A 338 1.21 -60.55 -34.86
CA MET A 338 1.64 -61.60 -33.94
C MET A 338 0.93 -62.92 -34.28
N SER A 339 1.54 -64.06 -33.93
CA SER A 339 0.90 -65.36 -34.17
C SER A 339 -0.34 -65.53 -33.27
N TYR A 340 -1.32 -66.34 -33.72
CA TYR A 340 -2.50 -66.68 -32.93
C TYR A 340 -2.12 -67.26 -31.54
N ASN A 341 -1.05 -68.05 -31.47
CA ASN A 341 -0.57 -68.65 -30.22
C ASN A 341 0.03 -67.62 -29.26
N ASP A 342 0.78 -66.63 -29.77
CA ASP A 342 1.38 -65.59 -28.94
C ASP A 342 0.31 -64.66 -28.36
N ILE A 343 -0.75 -64.39 -29.12
CA ILE A 343 -1.89 -63.59 -28.65
C ILE A 343 -2.71 -64.35 -27.61
N LEU A 344 -2.94 -65.65 -27.80
CA LEU A 344 -3.64 -66.48 -26.80
C LEU A 344 -2.85 -66.59 -25.50
N LYS A 345 -1.51 -66.78 -25.57
CA LYS A 345 -0.63 -66.76 -24.39
C LYS A 345 -0.68 -65.41 -23.68
N ALA A 346 -0.61 -64.32 -24.42
CA ALA A 346 -0.72 -62.97 -23.88
C ALA A 346 -2.09 -62.70 -23.23
N LEU A 347 -3.18 -63.11 -23.87
CA LEU A 347 -4.53 -63.00 -23.31
C LEU A 347 -4.68 -63.83 -22.02
N TYR A 348 -4.06 -65.00 -21.98
CA TYR A 348 -4.04 -65.85 -20.79
C TYR A 348 -3.27 -65.19 -19.64
N GLU A 349 -2.07 -64.67 -19.88
CA GLU A 349 -1.29 -63.96 -18.85
C GLU A 349 -1.98 -62.68 -18.37
N LEU A 350 -2.62 -61.92 -19.27
CA LEU A 350 -3.45 -60.77 -18.90
C LEU A 350 -4.67 -61.17 -18.06
N CYS A 351 -5.27 -62.33 -18.36
CA CYS A 351 -6.37 -62.88 -17.57
C CYS A 351 -5.90 -63.32 -16.18
N LYS A 352 -4.75 -63.98 -16.10
CA LYS A 352 -4.10 -64.42 -14.85
C LYS A 352 -3.71 -63.24 -13.96
N ARG A 353 -3.27 -62.12 -14.56
CA ARG A 353 -2.98 -60.86 -13.86
C ARG A 353 -4.24 -60.05 -13.50
N ASN A 354 -5.45 -60.59 -13.70
CA ASN A 354 -6.75 -59.94 -13.48
C ASN A 354 -6.96 -58.63 -14.26
N VAL A 355 -6.21 -58.43 -15.35
CA VAL A 355 -6.32 -57.23 -16.19
C VAL A 355 -7.51 -57.34 -17.14
N ILE A 356 -7.85 -58.56 -17.56
CA ILE A 356 -8.95 -58.88 -18.48
C ILE A 356 -9.75 -60.06 -17.92
N ILE A 357 -11.08 -60.05 -18.12
CA ILE A 357 -11.95 -61.16 -17.72
C ILE A 357 -12.35 -61.92 -18.98
N VAL A 358 -11.82 -63.13 -19.16
CA VAL A 358 -12.26 -64.04 -20.23
C VAL A 358 -13.34 -64.95 -19.64
N LYS A 359 -14.59 -64.80 -20.10
CA LYS A 359 -15.70 -65.68 -19.71
C LYS A 359 -15.95 -66.69 -20.82
N VAL A 360 -15.92 -67.97 -20.49
CA VAL A 360 -16.35 -69.03 -21.40
C VAL A 360 -17.87 -69.14 -21.30
N LYS A 361 -18.56 -68.91 -22.41
CA LYS A 361 -20.00 -69.14 -22.52
C LYS A 361 -20.16 -70.57 -23.05
N VAL A 362 -20.49 -71.50 -22.17
CA VAL A 362 -20.90 -72.85 -22.58
C VAL A 362 -22.34 -72.72 -23.03
N SER A 363 -22.59 -72.88 -24.32
CA SER A 363 -23.95 -73.04 -24.85
C SER A 363 -24.37 -74.48 -24.56
N ASP A 364 -25.26 -74.66 -23.60
CA ASP A 364 -26.02 -75.91 -23.48
C ASP A 364 -26.84 -76.05 -24.77
N ALA A 365 -26.65 -77.19 -25.44
CA ALA A 365 -27.28 -77.54 -26.71
C ALA A 365 -28.78 -77.82 -26.55
#